data_AF-A0A933ZAL9-F1
#
_entry.id   AF-A0A933ZAL9-F1
#
_cell.length_a   1.000
_cell.length_b   1.000
_cell.length_c   1.000
_cell.angle_alpha   90.00
_cell.angle_beta   90.00
_cell.angle_gamma   90.00
#
_symmetry.space_group_name_H-M   'P 1'
#
loop_
_entity.id
_entity.type
_entity.pdbx_description
1 polymer ?
#
loop_
_entity_poly.entity_id
_entity_poly.type
_entity_poly.pdbx_seq_one_letter_code
_entity_poly.pdbx_strand_id
1 'polypeptide(L)'
;MSRTHEQPRSSNGRTSRAVRWHAVRWASLFAGASIVPVLAACGDTTLQARPPEIPSDQQARSRVTANPLEPLVVEWPASERAELESQLKSGLVVVQYDGHTMDVLAQCRVAGSYAFRGTNVHHDAIVIEDQDSLTAHLPLGAASLSAKLRQSGKLELSLTVVGTYASDQQRVERKDLEGECSGATHVVSSLAVGAFELRSGGASEVGAGASVANLGGGAEHGSRRETLSRAGDEKACARASADPAAPPEGCGALLRLGLRPIRRTVVLPPADAGAPPEPVASTPLPALPSAEPSVSIPPPRSTTPLPVATRDSSTELGLSSIPSEPSRPPSSSSASTWGVVVGVGLLALILGAAITASALKKEPAREPAPTGGLGNVTLPTGIAW
;
A
#
# COMPACT_ATOMS: atom_id res chain seq x y z
N MET A 1 4.15 -27.02 -57.27
CA MET A 1 4.28 -25.63 -57.77
C MET A 1 4.85 -24.78 -56.65
N SER A 2 6.15 -24.55 -56.72
CA SER A 2 6.97 -23.85 -55.75
C SER A 2 6.75 -22.34 -55.85
N ARG A 3 6.69 -21.61 -54.73
CA ARG A 3 7.10 -20.20 -54.64
C ARG A 3 7.39 -19.82 -53.19
N THR A 4 8.68 -19.76 -52.92
CA THR A 4 9.38 -18.98 -51.91
C THR A 4 9.14 -17.48 -52.10
N HIS A 5 8.97 -16.72 -51.02
CA HIS A 5 9.25 -15.28 -50.91
C HIS A 5 9.45 -14.97 -49.41
N GLU A 6 10.67 -14.77 -48.90
CA GLU A 6 11.59 -13.61 -49.03
C GLU A 6 11.35 -12.55 -47.93
N GLN A 7 12.21 -12.61 -46.91
CA GLN A 7 12.45 -11.55 -45.92
C GLN A 7 13.19 -10.37 -46.55
N PRO A 8 12.98 -9.16 -46.03
CA PRO A 8 14.03 -8.15 -45.99
C PRO A 8 14.54 -7.89 -44.57
N ARG A 9 15.85 -8.01 -44.42
CA ARG A 9 16.69 -7.36 -43.40
C ARG A 9 16.51 -5.84 -43.49
N SER A 10 16.48 -5.16 -42.34
CA SER A 10 16.93 -3.76 -42.27
C SER A 10 17.77 -3.54 -41.03
N SER A 11 19.06 -3.36 -41.29
CA SER A 11 20.09 -2.88 -40.40
C SER A 11 19.91 -1.39 -40.12
N ASN A 12 20.03 -0.97 -38.86
CA ASN A 12 20.52 0.38 -38.58
C ASN A 12 21.36 0.37 -37.30
N GLY A 13 22.67 0.39 -37.52
CA GLY A 13 23.64 0.79 -36.51
C GLY A 13 23.63 2.30 -36.36
N ARG A 14 23.77 2.78 -35.12
CA ARG A 14 24.25 4.14 -34.87
C ARG A 14 24.93 4.26 -33.51
N THR A 15 26.25 4.20 -33.57
CA THR A 15 27.23 5.03 -32.85
C THR A 15 27.17 5.09 -31.32
N SER A 16 27.96 4.24 -30.69
CA SER A 16 28.47 4.39 -29.33
C SER A 16 29.49 5.55 -29.29
N ARG A 17 29.14 6.67 -28.65
CA ARG A 17 30.13 7.71 -28.28
C ARG A 17 30.69 7.37 -26.91
N ALA A 18 31.96 6.99 -26.88
CA ALA A 18 32.74 6.82 -25.66
C ALA A 18 32.93 8.17 -24.97
N VAL A 19 32.36 8.32 -23.78
CA VAL A 19 32.60 9.45 -22.89
C VAL A 19 33.86 9.16 -22.08
N ARG A 20 34.90 9.96 -22.33
CA ARG A 20 36.17 9.96 -21.60
C ARG A 20 35.92 10.38 -20.15
N TRP A 21 36.11 9.47 -19.22
CA TRP A 21 36.19 9.77 -17.79
C TRP A 21 37.57 10.35 -17.47
N HIS A 22 37.61 11.63 -17.11
CA HIS A 22 38.79 12.24 -16.52
C HIS A 22 38.88 11.83 -15.04
N ALA A 23 39.85 10.97 -14.74
CA ALA A 23 40.29 10.68 -13.38
C ALA A 23 40.94 11.94 -12.78
N VAL A 24 40.22 12.62 -11.89
CA VAL A 24 40.77 13.71 -11.08
C VAL A 24 41.20 13.12 -9.74
N ARG A 25 42.51 12.93 -9.64
CA ARG A 25 43.27 12.65 -8.40
C ARG A 25 43.11 13.84 -7.45
N TRP A 26 42.57 13.62 -6.26
CA TRP A 26 42.78 14.51 -5.12
C TRP A 26 43.48 13.72 -4.01
N ALA A 27 44.75 14.06 -3.83
CA ALA A 27 45.58 13.70 -2.71
C ALA A 27 45.40 14.76 -1.62
N SER A 28 45.17 14.36 -0.38
CA SER A 28 45.36 15.14 0.85
C SER A 28 45.30 14.13 2.02
N LEU A 29 46.42 13.59 2.50
CA LEU A 29 47.28 14.15 3.55
C LEU A 29 46.48 14.67 4.76
N PHE A 30 46.17 13.77 5.69
CA PHE A 30 46.04 14.13 7.10
C PHE A 30 46.95 13.23 7.94
N ALA A 31 48.11 13.79 8.27
CA ALA A 31 48.93 13.40 9.39
C ALA A 31 48.32 14.06 10.65
N GLY A 32 48.14 13.31 11.74
CA GLY A 32 47.52 13.86 12.94
C GLY A 32 47.57 12.96 14.16
N ALA A 33 48.77 12.86 14.75
CA ALA A 33 49.06 12.74 16.18
C ALA A 33 48.28 11.76 17.06
N SER A 34 48.96 10.64 17.40
CA SER A 34 48.75 9.86 18.62
C SER A 34 49.01 10.71 19.87
N ILE A 35 48.05 10.78 20.79
CA ILE A 35 48.27 11.12 22.19
C ILE A 35 47.64 10.02 23.04
N VAL A 36 48.51 9.28 23.73
CA VAL A 36 48.16 8.32 24.77
C VAL A 36 48.33 9.02 26.12
N PRO A 37 47.27 9.16 26.92
CA PRO A 37 47.42 9.34 28.36
C PRO A 37 47.01 8.05 29.07
N VAL A 38 48.01 7.42 29.69
CA VAL A 38 47.84 6.43 30.77
C VAL A 38 47.46 7.22 32.01
N LEU A 39 46.26 7.00 32.56
CA LEU A 39 45.92 7.39 33.93
C LEU A 39 45.25 6.24 34.67
N ALA A 40 45.69 6.13 35.92
CA ALA A 40 45.56 5.01 36.82
C ALA A 40 44.18 4.91 37.49
N ALA A 41 43.94 3.71 38.01
CA ALA A 41 42.80 3.23 38.77
C ALA A 41 42.34 4.14 39.92
N CYS A 42 41.01 4.24 40.05
CA CYS A 42 40.31 4.14 41.33
C CYS A 42 39.15 3.16 41.14
N GLY A 43 39.08 2.15 42.02
CA GLY A 43 38.01 1.17 42.03
C GLY A 43 36.75 1.75 42.65
N ASP A 44 35.65 1.66 41.91
CA ASP A 44 34.30 1.72 42.45
C ASP A 44 33.54 0.51 41.91
N THR A 45 33.32 -0.47 42.77
CA THR A 45 32.50 -1.64 42.48
C THR A 45 31.03 -1.24 42.60
N THR A 46 30.57 -0.30 41.78
CA THR A 46 29.14 -0.12 41.57
C THR A 46 28.64 -1.32 40.78
N LEU A 47 27.86 -2.18 41.45
CA LEU A 47 26.99 -3.16 40.80
C LEU A 47 25.99 -2.40 39.95
N GLN A 48 26.44 -2.02 38.75
CA GLN A 48 25.62 -1.41 37.73
C GLN A 48 24.73 -2.53 37.21
N ALA A 49 23.51 -2.58 37.73
CA ALA A 49 22.45 -3.38 37.15
C ALA A 49 22.42 -3.02 35.67
N ARG A 50 22.86 -3.95 34.80
CA ARG A 50 22.72 -3.79 33.36
C ARG A 50 21.25 -3.49 33.13
N PRO A 51 20.91 -2.32 32.55
CA PRO A 51 19.56 -2.08 32.08
C PRO A 51 19.18 -3.30 31.23
N PRO A 52 17.99 -3.89 31.42
CA PRO A 52 17.57 -4.98 30.55
C PRO A 52 17.74 -4.50 29.11
N GLU A 53 18.48 -5.26 28.30
CA GLU A 53 18.58 -4.99 26.88
C GLU A 53 17.16 -4.91 26.35
N ILE A 54 16.71 -3.69 26.03
CA ILE A 54 15.47 -3.52 25.31
C ILE A 54 15.76 -4.17 23.95
N PRO A 55 15.03 -5.23 23.58
CA PRO A 55 15.18 -5.83 22.26
C PRO A 55 15.12 -4.69 21.24
N SER A 56 16.07 -4.67 20.30
CA SER A 56 16.23 -3.56 19.36
C SER A 56 14.89 -3.17 18.73
N ASP A 57 14.73 -1.91 18.31
CA ASP A 57 13.48 -1.45 17.66
C ASP A 57 13.00 -2.38 16.53
N GLN A 58 13.89 -3.17 15.92
CA GLN A 58 13.55 -4.22 14.95
C GLN A 58 12.77 -5.41 15.54
N GLN A 59 13.01 -5.81 16.79
CA GLN A 59 12.26 -6.83 17.51
C GLN A 59 10.98 -6.26 18.14
N ALA A 60 10.91 -4.96 18.46
CA ALA A 60 9.65 -4.30 18.83
C ALA A 60 8.73 -4.04 17.62
N ARG A 61 9.30 -3.89 16.42
CA ARG A 61 8.60 -3.98 15.12
C ARG A 61 8.17 -5.40 14.75
N SER A 62 8.09 -6.31 15.73
CA SER A 62 7.57 -7.67 15.56
C SER A 62 6.24 -7.66 14.82
N ARG A 63 6.35 -7.84 13.50
CA ARG A 63 5.41 -8.50 12.60
C ARG A 63 3.97 -8.06 12.80
N VAL A 64 3.67 -6.82 12.41
CA VAL A 64 2.35 -6.53 11.84
C VAL A 64 2.31 -7.25 10.49
N THR A 65 2.18 -8.58 10.53
CA THR A 65 1.93 -9.38 9.35
C THR A 65 0.61 -8.90 8.79
N ALA A 66 0.60 -8.45 7.52
CA ALA A 66 -0.65 -8.12 6.85
C ALA A 66 -1.62 -9.27 7.04
N ASN A 67 -2.85 -8.93 7.45
CA ASN A 67 -3.89 -9.93 7.54
C ASN A 67 -4.13 -10.46 6.11
N PRO A 68 -3.85 -11.76 5.84
CA PRO A 68 -3.99 -12.29 4.48
C PRO A 68 -5.45 -12.26 3.99
N LEU A 69 -6.41 -12.15 4.91
CA LEU A 69 -7.82 -12.01 4.57
C LEU A 69 -8.22 -10.55 4.30
N GLU A 70 -7.30 -9.59 4.43
CA GLU A 70 -7.57 -8.18 4.17
C GLU A 70 -6.55 -7.52 3.23
N PRO A 71 -6.40 -8.01 1.98
CA PRO A 71 -5.41 -7.48 1.06
C PRO A 71 -5.77 -6.07 0.58
N LEU A 72 -4.72 -5.26 0.37
CA LEU A 72 -4.84 -3.96 -0.27
C LEU A 72 -5.06 -4.14 -1.78
N VAL A 73 -6.02 -3.42 -2.34
CA VAL A 73 -6.31 -3.45 -3.79
C VAL A 73 -5.54 -2.34 -4.52
N VAL A 74 -4.93 -1.41 -3.79
CA VAL A 74 -4.23 -0.24 -4.35
C VAL A 74 -3.08 -0.60 -5.31
N GLU A 75 -2.56 -1.82 -5.20
CA GLU A 75 -1.50 -2.38 -6.05
C GLU A 75 -2.00 -3.01 -7.35
N TRP A 76 -3.31 -3.20 -7.51
CA TRP A 76 -3.89 -3.79 -8.71
C TRP A 76 -3.85 -2.83 -9.91
N PRO A 77 -3.67 -3.36 -11.13
CA PRO A 77 -3.90 -2.60 -12.35
C PRO A 77 -5.27 -1.93 -12.35
N ALA A 78 -5.34 -0.71 -12.90
CA ALA A 78 -6.59 0.06 -12.93
C ALA A 78 -7.74 -0.68 -13.63
N SER A 79 -7.45 -1.52 -14.63
CA SER A 79 -8.45 -2.34 -15.34
C SER A 79 -9.08 -3.41 -14.44
N GLU A 80 -8.28 -4.12 -13.66
CA GLU A 80 -8.76 -5.17 -12.75
C GLU A 80 -9.58 -4.57 -11.60
N ARG A 81 -9.17 -3.41 -11.09
CA ARG A 81 -9.96 -2.66 -10.10
C ARG A 81 -11.30 -2.21 -10.67
N ALA A 82 -11.31 -1.68 -11.90
CA ALA A 82 -12.55 -1.26 -12.55
C ALA A 82 -13.51 -2.44 -12.80
N GLU A 83 -12.97 -3.62 -13.10
CA GLU A 83 -13.78 -4.85 -13.21
C GLU A 83 -14.40 -5.21 -11.85
N LEU A 84 -13.62 -5.22 -10.78
CA LEU A 84 -14.12 -5.44 -9.42
C LEU A 84 -15.21 -4.42 -9.04
N GLU A 85 -14.97 -3.13 -9.30
CA GLU A 85 -15.94 -2.05 -9.08
C GLU A 85 -17.25 -2.25 -9.86
N SER A 86 -17.16 -2.79 -11.08
CA SER A 86 -18.34 -3.16 -11.87
C SER A 86 -19.11 -4.33 -11.25
N GLN A 87 -18.40 -5.37 -10.81
CA GLN A 87 -19.01 -6.55 -10.18
C GLN A 87 -19.72 -6.20 -8.87
N LEU A 88 -19.16 -5.31 -8.06
CA LEU A 88 -19.78 -4.84 -6.80
C LEU A 88 -21.16 -4.20 -6.99
N LYS A 89 -21.45 -3.65 -8.18
CA LYS A 89 -22.77 -3.09 -8.49
C LYS A 89 -23.84 -4.16 -8.71
N SER A 90 -23.44 -5.40 -8.96
CA SER A 90 -24.33 -6.52 -9.30
C SER A 90 -24.65 -7.44 -8.13
N GLY A 91 -23.92 -7.34 -7.02
CA GLY A 91 -24.10 -8.18 -5.83
C GLY A 91 -22.80 -8.39 -5.07
N LEU A 92 -22.77 -9.39 -4.18
CA LEU A 92 -21.52 -9.76 -3.51
C LEU A 92 -20.56 -10.41 -4.51
N VAL A 93 -19.27 -10.18 -4.29
CA VAL A 93 -18.22 -10.63 -5.21
C VAL A 93 -17.60 -11.90 -4.69
N VAL A 94 -17.55 -12.92 -5.54
CA VAL A 94 -16.90 -14.19 -5.25
C VAL A 94 -15.51 -14.21 -5.88
N VAL A 95 -14.52 -14.69 -5.13
CA VAL A 95 -13.13 -14.75 -5.59
C VAL A 95 -12.53 -16.13 -5.38
N GLN A 96 -11.57 -16.47 -6.23
CA GLN A 96 -10.56 -17.47 -5.94
C GLN A 96 -9.35 -16.75 -5.35
N TYR A 97 -9.01 -17.09 -4.11
CA TYR A 97 -7.87 -16.54 -3.40
C TYR A 97 -7.09 -17.66 -2.71
N ASP A 98 -5.78 -17.68 -2.91
CA ASP A 98 -4.86 -18.71 -2.39
C ASP A 98 -3.79 -18.15 -1.42
N GLY A 99 -3.83 -16.85 -1.13
CA GLY A 99 -2.84 -16.14 -0.32
C GLY A 99 -1.91 -15.24 -1.13
N HIS A 100 -1.72 -15.50 -2.43
CA HIS A 100 -0.76 -14.79 -3.28
C HIS A 100 -1.42 -14.21 -4.53
N THR A 101 -2.34 -14.95 -5.15
CA THR A 101 -3.11 -14.48 -6.29
C THR A 101 -4.58 -14.39 -5.94
N MET A 102 -5.27 -13.46 -6.60
CA MET A 102 -6.70 -13.28 -6.45
C MET A 102 -7.34 -13.13 -7.82
N ASP A 103 -8.33 -13.97 -8.10
CA ASP A 103 -9.12 -13.93 -9.32
C ASP A 103 -10.59 -13.66 -8.99
N VAL A 104 -11.16 -12.63 -9.61
CA VAL A 104 -12.58 -12.31 -9.49
C VAL A 104 -13.38 -13.26 -10.38
N LEU A 105 -14.27 -14.04 -9.78
CA LEU A 105 -15.09 -15.01 -10.51
C LEU A 105 -16.37 -14.33 -11.01
N ALA A 106 -16.25 -13.53 -12.08
CA ALA A 106 -17.33 -12.70 -12.63
C ALA A 106 -18.62 -13.45 -13.01
N GLN A 107 -18.53 -14.76 -13.29
CA GLN A 107 -19.67 -15.61 -13.63
C GLN A 107 -20.21 -16.42 -12.43
N CYS A 108 -19.62 -16.26 -11.25
CA CYS A 108 -20.10 -16.85 -10.01
C CYS A 108 -20.86 -15.80 -9.20
N ARG A 109 -22.15 -16.05 -8.98
CA ARG A 109 -23.07 -15.12 -8.31
C ARG A 109 -23.48 -15.67 -6.95
N VAL A 110 -23.77 -14.74 -6.03
CA VAL A 110 -24.37 -15.03 -4.74
C VAL A 110 -25.28 -13.85 -4.37
N ALA A 111 -26.43 -14.15 -3.79
CA ALA A 111 -27.36 -13.12 -3.34
C ALA A 111 -26.77 -12.31 -2.18
N GLY A 112 -27.05 -11.01 -2.17
CA GLY A 112 -26.65 -10.09 -1.11
C GLY A 112 -26.29 -8.72 -1.65
N SER A 113 -26.10 -7.78 -0.74
CA SER A 113 -25.80 -6.39 -1.07
C SER A 113 -24.77 -5.80 -0.10
N TYR A 114 -24.18 -4.68 -0.50
CA TYR A 114 -23.30 -3.91 0.36
C TYR A 114 -24.01 -2.67 0.90
N ALA A 115 -23.88 -2.44 2.20
CA ALA A 115 -24.26 -1.19 2.84
C ALA A 115 -23.01 -0.38 3.19
N PHE A 116 -22.99 0.90 2.80
CA PHE A 116 -21.93 1.81 3.21
C PHE A 116 -22.10 2.23 4.67
N ARG A 117 -20.99 2.34 5.39
CA ARG A 117 -20.89 2.92 6.72
C ARG A 117 -19.72 3.91 6.72
N GLY A 118 -20.06 5.18 6.83
CA GLY A 118 -19.07 6.25 6.99
C GLY A 118 -18.31 6.12 8.31
N THR A 119 -17.10 6.63 8.32
CA THR A 119 -16.28 6.78 9.53
C THR A 119 -15.72 8.21 9.58
N ASN A 120 -14.99 8.53 10.65
CA ASN A 120 -14.08 9.66 10.57
C ASN A 120 -13.06 9.43 9.45
N VAL A 121 -12.53 10.53 8.90
CA VAL A 121 -11.46 10.45 7.90
C VAL A 121 -10.19 9.98 8.59
N HIS A 122 -9.59 8.91 8.05
CA HIS A 122 -8.33 8.37 8.52
C HIS A 122 -7.28 8.49 7.43
N HIS A 123 -6.10 9.00 7.77
CA HIS A 123 -4.96 9.08 6.86
C HIS A 123 -3.90 8.07 7.30
N ASP A 124 -3.33 7.35 6.34
CA ASP A 124 -2.24 6.41 6.57
C ASP A 124 -1.16 6.59 5.48
N ALA A 125 0.09 6.38 5.85
CA ALA A 125 1.23 6.49 4.95
C ALA A 125 2.20 5.34 5.21
N ILE A 126 2.43 4.53 4.18
CA ILE A 126 3.30 3.36 4.22
C ILE A 126 4.50 3.63 3.33
N VAL A 127 5.70 3.61 3.92
CA VAL A 127 6.96 3.72 3.19
C VAL A 127 7.58 2.33 3.07
N ILE A 128 7.92 1.93 1.86
CA ILE A 128 8.46 0.61 1.52
C ILE A 128 9.84 0.83 0.92
N GLU A 129 10.89 0.39 1.61
CA GLU A 129 12.29 0.63 1.22
C GLU A 129 13.01 -0.65 0.77
N ASP A 130 12.43 -1.81 1.05
CA ASP A 130 13.00 -3.12 0.74
C ASP A 130 11.93 -4.16 0.35
N GLN A 131 12.41 -5.30 -0.16
CA GLN A 131 11.58 -6.37 -0.69
C GLN A 131 10.72 -7.07 0.37
N ASP A 132 11.22 -7.14 1.61
CA ASP A 132 10.51 -7.81 2.70
C ASP A 132 9.33 -6.94 3.14
N SER A 133 9.55 -5.63 3.28
CA SER A 133 8.53 -4.62 3.53
C SER A 133 7.49 -4.58 2.40
N LEU A 134 7.94 -4.70 1.14
CA LEU A 134 7.03 -4.77 -0.01
C LEU A 134 6.11 -5.98 0.09
N THR A 135 6.67 -7.17 0.35
CA THR A 135 5.89 -8.41 0.46
C THR A 135 4.97 -8.40 1.68
N ALA A 136 5.40 -7.76 2.77
CA ALA A 136 4.61 -7.65 3.99
C ALA A 136 3.39 -6.73 3.85
N HIS A 137 3.48 -5.64 3.10
CA HIS A 137 2.39 -4.67 2.95
C HIS A 137 1.56 -4.84 1.68
N LEU A 138 2.19 -5.32 0.60
CA LEU A 138 1.67 -5.34 -0.76
C LEU A 138 1.92 -6.71 -1.42
N PRO A 139 1.32 -7.80 -0.89
CA PRO A 139 1.63 -9.15 -1.31
C PRO A 139 1.16 -9.50 -2.73
N LEU A 140 0.02 -8.97 -3.20
CA LEU A 140 -0.52 -9.33 -4.52
C LEU A 140 0.23 -8.62 -5.65
N GLY A 141 0.76 -7.44 -5.38
CA GLY A 141 1.48 -6.57 -6.31
C GLY A 141 2.99 -6.62 -6.15
N ALA A 142 3.51 -7.33 -5.13
CA ALA A 142 4.94 -7.42 -4.84
C ALA A 142 5.77 -7.75 -6.09
N ALA A 143 5.38 -8.75 -6.87
CA ALA A 143 6.10 -9.15 -8.07
C ALA A 143 6.21 -8.00 -9.10
N SER A 144 5.12 -7.27 -9.33
CA SER A 144 5.09 -6.15 -10.29
C SER A 144 5.85 -4.90 -9.78
N LEU A 145 5.79 -4.65 -8.47
CA LEU A 145 6.38 -3.47 -7.83
C LEU A 145 7.86 -3.65 -7.49
N SER A 146 8.36 -4.89 -7.41
CA SER A 146 9.75 -5.21 -7.07
C SER A 146 10.77 -4.52 -7.98
N ALA A 147 10.51 -4.52 -9.30
CA ALA A 147 11.38 -3.85 -10.26
C ALA A 147 11.40 -2.34 -10.03
N LYS A 148 10.24 -1.75 -9.74
CA LYS A 148 10.12 -0.32 -9.47
C LYS A 148 10.81 0.07 -8.16
N LEU A 149 10.68 -0.75 -7.12
CA LEU A 149 11.37 -0.55 -5.85
C LEU A 149 12.89 -0.59 -6.04
N ARG A 150 13.44 -1.60 -6.73
CA ARG A 150 14.87 -1.68 -7.04
C ARG A 150 15.37 -0.48 -7.85
N GLN A 151 14.55 0.04 -8.76
CA GLN A 151 14.89 1.21 -9.58
C GLN A 151 14.87 2.52 -8.79
N SER A 152 13.90 2.70 -7.89
CA SER A 152 13.62 3.98 -7.23
C SER A 152 14.13 4.06 -5.78
N GLY A 153 14.55 2.94 -5.22
CA GLY A 153 15.00 2.80 -3.83
C GLY A 153 13.87 2.76 -2.80
N LYS A 154 12.69 3.31 -3.12
CA LYS A 154 11.53 3.31 -2.22
C LYS A 154 10.20 3.52 -2.93
N LEU A 155 9.15 2.99 -2.32
CA LEU A 155 7.75 3.27 -2.66
C LEU A 155 7.06 3.95 -1.47
N GLU A 156 6.13 4.84 -1.77
CA GLU A 156 5.32 5.53 -0.77
C GLU A 156 3.86 5.39 -1.15
N LEU A 157 3.07 4.81 -0.24
CA LEU A 157 1.64 4.64 -0.38
C LEU A 157 0.93 5.53 0.62
N SER A 158 0.18 6.52 0.12
CA SER A 158 -0.68 7.37 0.93
C SER A 158 -2.13 6.92 0.78
N LEU A 159 -2.83 6.73 1.90
CA LEU A 159 -4.23 6.30 1.96
C LEU A 159 -5.05 7.35 2.71
N THR A 160 -6.27 7.60 2.23
CA THR A 160 -7.31 8.33 2.95
C THR A 160 -8.55 7.45 2.99
N VAL A 161 -8.92 6.95 4.17
CA VAL A 161 -10.07 6.06 4.39
C VAL A 161 -11.23 6.88 4.95
N VAL A 162 -12.43 6.72 4.37
CA VAL A 162 -13.63 7.48 4.79
C VAL A 162 -14.78 6.59 5.25
N GLY A 163 -14.66 5.28 5.06
CA GLY A 163 -15.67 4.33 5.49
C GLY A 163 -15.47 2.96 4.88
N THR A 164 -16.47 2.11 5.10
CA THR A 164 -16.48 0.74 4.56
C THR A 164 -17.83 0.40 3.95
N TYR A 165 -17.80 -0.33 2.84
CA TYR A 165 -18.94 -1.13 2.39
C TYR A 165 -18.90 -2.46 3.14
N ALA A 166 -20.02 -2.90 3.71
CA ALA A 166 -20.14 -4.18 4.39
C ALA A 166 -21.29 -5.00 3.80
N SER A 167 -21.03 -6.28 3.56
CA SER A 167 -22.03 -7.25 3.11
C SER A 167 -23.14 -7.41 4.14
N ASP A 168 -24.37 -7.51 3.68
CA ASP A 168 -25.53 -7.90 4.51
C ASP A 168 -25.52 -9.40 4.85
N GLN A 169 -24.80 -10.22 4.08
CA GLN A 169 -24.56 -11.64 4.35
C GLN A 169 -23.27 -11.83 5.14
N GLN A 170 -23.37 -12.37 6.35
CA GLN A 170 -22.20 -12.71 7.18
C GLN A 170 -21.62 -14.09 6.86
N ARG A 171 -22.40 -14.98 6.27
CA ARG A 171 -22.00 -16.34 5.94
C ARG A 171 -22.55 -16.70 4.57
N VAL A 172 -21.66 -17.16 3.71
CA VAL A 172 -21.98 -17.70 2.39
C VAL A 172 -21.52 -19.16 2.37
N GLU A 173 -22.45 -20.05 2.07
CA GLU A 173 -22.19 -21.47 1.86
C GLU A 173 -22.13 -21.79 0.38
N ARG A 174 -21.54 -22.94 0.04
CA ARG A 174 -21.39 -23.32 -1.37
C ARG A 174 -22.73 -23.53 -2.09
N LYS A 175 -23.79 -23.83 -1.35
CA LYS A 175 -25.15 -23.99 -1.88
C LYS A 175 -25.81 -22.67 -2.28
N ASP A 176 -25.30 -21.54 -1.80
CA ASP A 176 -25.83 -20.20 -2.08
C ASP A 176 -25.21 -19.60 -3.36
N LEU A 177 -24.28 -20.33 -3.98
CA LEU A 177 -23.55 -19.90 -5.17
C LEU A 177 -24.24 -20.39 -6.44
N GLU A 178 -24.33 -19.52 -7.44
CA GLU A 178 -24.98 -19.79 -8.73
C GLU A 178 -24.05 -19.44 -9.91
N GLY A 179 -24.08 -20.25 -10.97
CA GLY A 179 -23.26 -20.06 -12.17
C GLY A 179 -21.92 -20.78 -12.11
N GLU A 180 -20.88 -20.20 -12.73
CA GLU A 180 -19.56 -20.82 -12.88
C GLU A 180 -18.71 -20.58 -11.61
N CYS A 181 -19.06 -21.31 -10.55
CA CYS A 181 -18.46 -21.17 -9.22
C CYS A 181 -17.38 -22.23 -8.92
N SER A 182 -16.86 -22.91 -9.94
CA SER A 182 -15.69 -23.76 -9.78
C SER A 182 -14.50 -22.90 -9.32
N GLY A 183 -13.75 -23.35 -8.31
CA GLY A 183 -12.62 -22.61 -7.78
C GLY A 183 -12.94 -21.53 -6.73
N ALA A 184 -14.22 -21.18 -6.50
CA ALA A 184 -14.58 -20.19 -5.48
C ALA A 184 -14.06 -20.57 -4.08
N THR A 185 -13.26 -19.71 -3.46
CA THR A 185 -12.72 -19.94 -2.09
C THR A 185 -13.22 -18.92 -1.09
N HIS A 186 -13.39 -17.66 -1.49
CA HIS A 186 -13.83 -16.58 -0.62
C HIS A 186 -14.93 -15.75 -1.26
N VAL A 187 -15.70 -15.07 -0.40
CA VAL A 187 -16.56 -13.94 -0.77
C VAL A 187 -15.97 -12.66 -0.21
N VAL A 188 -16.08 -11.56 -0.96
CA VAL A 188 -15.75 -10.22 -0.46
C VAL A 188 -16.87 -9.79 0.49
N SER A 189 -16.54 -9.63 1.76
CA SER A 189 -17.49 -9.31 2.83
C SER A 189 -17.46 -7.85 3.25
N SER A 190 -16.34 -7.16 3.00
CA SER A 190 -16.21 -5.74 3.27
C SER A 190 -15.22 -5.09 2.31
N LEU A 191 -15.37 -3.79 2.08
CA LEU A 191 -14.44 -2.99 1.29
C LEU A 191 -14.17 -1.67 1.98
N ALA A 192 -12.92 -1.37 2.30
CA ALA A 192 -12.53 -0.03 2.72
C ALA A 192 -12.44 0.90 1.51
N VAL A 193 -12.99 2.10 1.63
CA VAL A 193 -13.06 3.07 0.54
C VAL A 193 -12.53 4.44 0.92
N GLY A 194 -12.04 5.15 -0.10
CA GLY A 194 -11.61 6.54 0.01
C GLY A 194 -10.77 6.99 -1.18
N ALA A 195 -9.53 7.39 -0.94
CA ALA A 195 -8.55 7.76 -1.96
C ALA A 195 -7.16 7.22 -1.63
N PHE A 196 -6.35 7.01 -2.66
CA PHE A 196 -4.95 6.64 -2.49
C PHE A 196 -4.04 7.16 -3.59
N GLU A 197 -2.76 7.26 -3.27
CA GLU A 197 -1.69 7.46 -4.23
C GLU A 197 -0.50 6.56 -3.88
N LEU A 198 -0.04 5.76 -4.84
CA LEU A 198 1.20 5.00 -4.78
C LEU A 198 2.25 5.68 -5.66
N ARG A 199 3.38 6.02 -5.06
CA ARG A 199 4.49 6.73 -5.71
C ARG A 199 5.78 5.94 -5.58
N SER A 200 6.70 6.19 -6.51
CA SER A 200 8.09 5.75 -6.41
C SER A 200 9.01 6.95 -6.23
N GLY A 201 10.06 6.77 -5.42
CA GLY A 201 11.17 7.71 -5.26
C GLY A 201 11.26 8.40 -3.89
N GLY A 202 12.46 8.90 -3.59
CA GLY A 202 12.81 9.67 -2.40
C GLY A 202 11.87 10.85 -2.09
N ALA A 203 11.24 10.86 -0.91
CA ALA A 203 11.17 12.07 -0.11
C ALA A 203 12.62 12.57 0.07
N SER A 204 13.15 13.33 -0.88
CA SER A 204 14.04 14.41 -0.52
C SER A 204 13.21 15.31 0.39
N GLU A 205 13.25 15.02 1.68
CA GLU A 205 13.24 16.11 2.64
C GLU A 205 14.33 17.05 2.11
N VAL A 206 13.89 18.18 1.59
CA VAL A 206 14.76 19.34 1.42
C VAL A 206 15.10 19.74 2.85
N GLY A 207 16.03 18.99 3.43
CA GLY A 207 16.62 19.27 4.72
C GLY A 207 17.28 20.63 4.57
N ALA A 208 16.76 21.59 5.32
CA ALA A 208 17.37 22.87 5.53
C ALA A 208 18.89 22.72 5.75
N GLY A 209 19.68 23.55 5.07
CA GLY A 209 21.08 23.74 5.44
C GLY A 209 22.12 23.74 4.33
N ALA A 210 21.77 23.97 3.06
CA ALA A 210 22.77 24.40 2.08
C ALA A 210 22.14 25.34 1.07
N SER A 211 22.16 26.63 1.40
CA SER A 211 22.08 27.70 0.41
C SER A 211 23.28 27.58 -0.54
N VAL A 212 23.20 26.67 -1.50
CA VAL A 212 24.03 26.73 -2.72
C VAL A 212 23.34 27.72 -3.66
N ALA A 213 23.33 28.97 -3.25
CA ALA A 213 23.32 30.07 -4.19
C ALA A 213 24.69 30.03 -4.89
N ASN A 214 24.67 30.10 -6.23
CA ASN A 214 25.82 30.21 -7.15
C ASN A 214 26.38 28.89 -7.70
N LEU A 215 25.89 28.48 -8.88
CA LEU A 215 26.69 28.35 -10.11
C LEU A 215 25.78 27.92 -11.26
N GLY A 216 25.73 28.72 -12.32
CA GLY A 216 24.82 28.55 -13.45
C GLY A 216 25.04 27.26 -14.25
N GLY A 217 23.96 26.77 -14.85
CA GLY A 217 23.93 25.60 -15.72
C GLY A 217 22.76 24.69 -15.34
N GLY A 218 21.65 24.81 -16.06
CA GLY A 218 20.41 24.11 -15.76
C GLY A 218 20.57 22.59 -15.71
N ALA A 219 20.44 22.04 -14.51
CA ALA A 219 20.06 20.66 -14.29
C ALA A 219 19.17 20.64 -13.05
N GLU A 220 17.85 20.70 -13.27
CA GLU A 220 16.86 20.35 -12.25
C GLU A 220 17.07 18.86 -11.93
N HIS A 221 18.01 18.53 -11.06
CA HIS A 221 18.09 17.23 -10.41
C HIS A 221 17.03 17.16 -9.30
N GLY A 222 15.78 17.43 -9.66
CA GLY A 222 14.64 17.06 -8.84
C GLY A 222 14.55 15.54 -8.83
N SER A 223 14.59 14.93 -7.65
CA SER A 223 14.31 13.49 -7.49
C SER A 223 13.05 13.16 -8.28
N ARG A 224 13.17 12.35 -9.35
CA ARG A 224 12.06 12.02 -10.24
C ARG A 224 11.04 11.17 -9.47
N ARG A 225 10.08 11.81 -8.82
CA ARG A 225 8.93 11.13 -8.22
C ARG A 225 7.97 10.76 -9.34
N GLU A 226 7.60 9.49 -9.38
CA GLU A 226 6.66 8.97 -10.37
C GLU A 226 5.47 8.35 -9.66
N THR A 227 4.28 8.86 -9.96
CA THR A 227 3.01 8.28 -9.49
C THR A 227 2.74 7.01 -10.28
N LEU A 228 2.70 5.87 -9.59
CA LEU A 228 2.50 4.55 -10.17
C LEU A 228 1.03 4.21 -10.32
N SER A 229 0.25 4.54 -9.30
CA SER A 229 -1.19 4.28 -9.24
C SER A 229 -1.85 5.34 -8.36
N ARG A 230 -3.05 5.75 -8.72
CA ARG A 230 -3.88 6.68 -7.95
C ARG A 230 -5.34 6.38 -8.21
N ALA A 231 -6.19 6.51 -7.20
CA ALA A 231 -7.62 6.59 -7.39
C ALA A 231 -8.27 7.39 -6.26
N GLY A 232 -9.42 7.98 -6.58
CA GLY A 232 -10.09 8.93 -5.69
C GLY A 232 -9.40 10.29 -5.65
N ASP A 233 -10.07 11.25 -5.02
CA ASP A 233 -9.63 12.61 -4.79
C ASP A 233 -9.59 12.86 -3.27
N GLU A 234 -8.38 13.03 -2.74
CA GLU A 234 -8.14 13.28 -1.31
C GLU A 234 -8.87 14.54 -0.80
N LYS A 235 -8.95 15.60 -1.62
CA LYS A 235 -9.68 16.82 -1.27
C LYS A 235 -11.18 16.58 -1.24
N ALA A 236 -11.68 15.67 -2.08
CA ALA A 236 -13.06 15.21 -1.98
C ALA A 236 -13.31 14.41 -0.69
N CYS A 237 -12.36 13.57 -0.30
CA CYS A 237 -12.43 12.79 0.93
C CYS A 237 -12.47 13.64 2.20
N ALA A 238 -11.85 14.81 2.20
CA ALA A 238 -11.92 15.75 3.33
C ALA A 238 -13.35 16.23 3.66
N ARG A 239 -14.32 16.03 2.76
CA ARG A 239 -15.74 16.33 2.99
C ARG A 239 -16.54 15.15 3.57
N ALA A 240 -15.91 14.00 3.77
CA ALA A 240 -16.59 12.84 4.32
C ALA A 240 -16.96 13.07 5.79
N SER A 241 -18.04 12.40 6.21
CA SER A 241 -18.52 12.39 7.58
C SER A 241 -18.91 10.95 7.94
N ALA A 242 -19.21 10.70 9.22
CA ALA A 242 -19.53 9.35 9.70
C ALA A 242 -20.95 8.87 9.36
N ASP A 243 -21.91 9.78 9.16
CA ASP A 243 -23.33 9.45 8.93
C ASP A 243 -23.85 9.35 7.47
N PRO A 244 -23.09 9.60 6.38
CA PRO A 244 -23.67 9.55 5.04
C PRO A 244 -23.86 8.11 4.58
N ALA A 245 -24.91 7.89 3.77
CA ALA A 245 -25.24 6.58 3.18
C ALA A 245 -24.33 6.21 1.99
N ALA A 246 -23.41 7.08 1.59
CA ALA A 246 -22.43 6.87 0.53
C ALA A 246 -21.20 7.77 0.73
N PRO A 247 -20.02 7.41 0.19
CA PRO A 247 -18.87 8.30 0.19
C PRO A 247 -19.12 9.54 -0.68
N PRO A 248 -18.46 10.69 -0.40
CA PRO A 248 -18.51 11.85 -1.28
C PRO A 248 -18.11 11.50 -2.72
N GLU A 249 -18.69 12.22 -3.69
CA GLU A 249 -18.29 12.08 -5.10
C GLU A 249 -16.78 12.28 -5.25
N GLY A 250 -16.12 11.32 -5.91
CA GLY A 250 -14.66 11.29 -6.06
C GLY A 250 -13.91 10.64 -4.89
N CYS A 251 -14.55 10.22 -3.80
CA CYS A 251 -13.91 9.56 -2.65
C CYS A 251 -14.37 8.09 -2.45
N GLY A 252 -14.74 7.41 -3.53
CA GLY A 252 -15.24 6.04 -3.50
C GLY A 252 -14.23 4.97 -3.91
N ALA A 253 -12.94 5.29 -4.02
CA ALA A 253 -11.96 4.33 -4.53
C ALA A 253 -11.76 3.15 -3.57
N LEU A 254 -11.68 1.94 -4.12
CA LEU A 254 -11.43 0.74 -3.32
C LEU A 254 -9.97 0.70 -2.83
N LEU A 255 -9.81 0.56 -1.51
CA LEU A 255 -8.50 0.56 -0.86
C LEU A 255 -8.10 -0.84 -0.40
N ARG A 256 -9.03 -1.56 0.24
CA ARG A 256 -8.80 -2.85 0.88
C ARG A 256 -10.04 -3.72 0.80
N LEU A 257 -9.86 -5.02 0.61
CA LEU A 257 -10.94 -6.01 0.72
C LEU A 257 -10.93 -6.66 2.09
N GLY A 258 -12.07 -7.17 2.54
CA GLY A 258 -12.17 -8.11 3.65
C GLY A 258 -12.80 -9.40 3.15
N LEU A 259 -12.02 -10.47 3.14
CA LEU A 259 -12.39 -11.76 2.59
C LEU A 259 -13.00 -12.65 3.68
N ARG A 260 -14.04 -13.41 3.32
CA ARG A 260 -14.58 -14.47 4.16
C ARG A 260 -14.54 -15.80 3.42
N PRO A 261 -14.06 -16.87 4.05
CA PRO A 261 -14.03 -18.18 3.41
C PRO A 261 -15.45 -18.68 3.17
N ILE A 262 -15.68 -19.24 1.98
CA ILE A 262 -16.92 -19.93 1.65
C ILE A 262 -16.89 -21.27 2.36
N ARG A 263 -17.85 -21.50 3.26
CA ARG A 263 -17.88 -22.75 4.02
C ARG A 263 -18.23 -23.91 3.11
N ARG A 264 -17.43 -24.97 3.18
CA ARG A 264 -17.82 -26.27 2.67
C ARG A 264 -18.77 -26.88 3.68
N THR A 265 -19.99 -27.19 3.25
CA THR A 265 -20.83 -28.10 4.00
C THR A 265 -20.12 -29.44 4.00
N VAL A 266 -19.48 -29.78 5.12
CA VAL A 266 -19.05 -31.15 5.35
C VAL A 266 -20.33 -31.93 5.55
N VAL A 267 -20.84 -32.55 4.48
CA VAL A 267 -21.83 -33.60 4.63
C VAL A 267 -21.07 -34.74 5.30
N LEU A 268 -21.18 -34.80 6.63
CA LEU A 268 -20.79 -36.01 7.33
C LEU A 268 -21.61 -37.12 6.68
N PRO A 269 -20.98 -38.22 6.20
CA PRO A 269 -21.75 -39.37 5.78
C PRO A 269 -22.73 -39.70 6.91
N PRO A 270 -24.00 -40.04 6.59
CA PRO A 270 -24.93 -40.46 7.63
C PRO A 270 -24.19 -41.48 8.47
N ALA A 271 -24.07 -41.21 9.78
CA ALA A 271 -23.53 -42.18 10.70
C ALA A 271 -24.41 -43.41 10.50
N ASP A 272 -23.87 -44.42 9.82
CA ASP A 272 -24.62 -45.63 9.53
C ASP A 272 -25.20 -46.09 10.86
N ALA A 273 -26.53 -45.99 10.98
CA ALA A 273 -27.29 -46.53 12.09
C ALA A 273 -27.36 -48.06 11.92
N GLY A 274 -26.21 -48.68 11.67
CA GLY A 274 -26.05 -50.04 11.22
C GLY A 274 -24.88 -50.69 11.96
N ALA A 275 -25.26 -51.51 12.94
CA ALA A 275 -24.45 -52.40 13.77
C ALA A 275 -23.75 -51.77 14.99
N PRO A 276 -24.05 -52.27 16.22
CA PRO A 276 -23.11 -52.18 17.33
C PRO A 276 -21.74 -52.65 16.84
N PRO A 277 -20.63 -52.02 17.25
CA PRO A 277 -19.30 -52.53 16.90
C PRO A 277 -19.23 -53.99 17.36
N GLU A 278 -19.11 -54.93 16.42
CA GLU A 278 -18.72 -56.28 16.77
C GLU A 278 -17.43 -56.17 17.59
N PRO A 279 -17.28 -56.95 18.67
CA PRO A 279 -16.09 -56.93 19.49
C PRO A 279 -14.90 -57.23 18.58
N VAL A 280 -14.13 -56.19 18.27
CA VAL A 280 -12.92 -56.32 17.46
C VAL A 280 -12.00 -57.23 18.25
N ALA A 281 -11.89 -58.47 17.81
CA ALA A 281 -10.97 -59.44 18.38
C ALA A 281 -9.59 -58.78 18.35
N SER A 282 -9.03 -58.58 19.53
CA SER A 282 -7.75 -57.92 19.73
C SER A 282 -6.70 -58.64 18.89
N THR A 283 -6.34 -58.03 17.77
CA THR A 283 -5.16 -58.46 17.03
C THR A 283 -3.97 -58.22 17.96
N PRO A 284 -3.13 -59.23 18.24
CA PRO A 284 -1.98 -59.04 19.12
C PRO A 284 -1.12 -57.92 18.57
N LEU A 285 -0.96 -56.88 19.38
CA LEU A 285 -0.05 -55.78 19.12
C LEU A 285 1.35 -56.39 18.87
N PRO A 286 2.01 -56.10 17.73
CA PRO A 286 3.39 -56.52 17.54
C PRO A 286 4.22 -55.95 18.70
N ALA A 287 5.04 -56.81 19.31
CA ALA A 287 5.86 -56.46 20.45
C ALA A 287 6.68 -55.20 20.16
N LEU A 288 6.42 -54.16 20.96
CA LEU A 288 7.21 -52.94 20.99
C LEU A 288 8.69 -53.32 21.22
N PRO A 289 9.64 -52.83 20.41
CA PRO A 289 11.06 -52.99 20.70
C PRO A 289 11.36 -52.37 22.07
N SER A 290 12.10 -53.12 22.87
CA SER A 290 12.47 -52.81 24.24
C SER A 290 13.00 -51.39 24.41
N ALA A 291 12.49 -50.77 25.47
CA ALA A 291 12.84 -49.46 25.99
C ALA A 291 14.34 -49.16 25.96
N GLU A 292 14.68 -48.01 25.36
CA GLU A 292 15.90 -47.28 25.68
C GLU A 292 15.81 -46.69 27.11
N PRO A 293 16.95 -46.56 27.81
CA PRO A 293 16.99 -46.20 29.22
C PRO A 293 16.47 -44.78 29.46
N SER A 294 15.55 -44.68 30.43
CA SER A 294 14.93 -43.45 30.90
C SER A 294 15.98 -42.39 31.29
N VAL A 295 15.99 -41.28 30.56
CA VAL A 295 16.63 -40.05 31.00
C VAL A 295 15.82 -39.52 32.19
N SER A 296 16.41 -39.55 33.38
CA SER A 296 15.87 -38.91 34.58
C SER A 296 15.75 -37.40 34.36
N ILE A 297 14.51 -36.92 34.20
CA ILE A 297 14.20 -35.50 34.23
C ILE A 297 14.15 -35.06 35.70
N PRO A 298 15.02 -34.15 36.18
CA PRO A 298 14.97 -33.67 37.55
C PRO A 298 13.69 -32.85 37.79
N PRO A 299 13.12 -32.89 39.01
CA PRO A 299 11.89 -32.16 39.32
C PRO A 299 12.09 -30.65 39.19
N PRO A 300 11.06 -29.90 38.75
CA PRO A 300 11.13 -28.45 38.66
C PRO A 300 11.39 -27.86 40.04
N ARG A 301 12.45 -27.04 40.14
CA ARG A 301 12.75 -26.27 41.35
C ARG A 301 11.60 -25.30 41.62
N SER A 302 10.99 -25.44 42.79
CA SER A 302 10.04 -24.49 43.37
C SER A 302 10.65 -23.09 43.34
N THR A 303 10.15 -22.25 42.43
CA THR A 303 10.55 -20.84 42.35
C THR A 303 9.72 -20.09 43.37
N THR A 304 10.37 -19.65 44.44
CA THR A 304 9.79 -18.78 45.46
C THR A 304 9.19 -17.53 44.81
N PRO A 305 7.94 -17.16 45.09
CA PRO A 305 7.37 -15.92 44.57
C PRO A 305 8.15 -14.72 45.11
N LEU A 306 8.57 -13.84 44.21
CA LEU A 306 9.20 -12.56 44.54
C LEU A 306 8.23 -11.69 45.35
N PRO A 307 8.72 -10.90 46.33
CA PRO A 307 7.89 -10.00 47.10
C PRO A 307 7.34 -8.89 46.18
N VAL A 308 6.01 -8.76 46.20
CA VAL A 308 5.31 -7.60 45.64
C VAL A 308 5.74 -6.37 46.43
N ALA A 309 6.54 -5.51 45.81
CA ALA A 309 6.85 -4.19 46.34
C ALA A 309 5.57 -3.33 46.26
N THR A 310 4.95 -3.10 47.42
CA THR A 310 3.96 -2.05 47.62
C THR A 310 4.60 -0.72 47.27
N ARG A 311 4.11 -0.08 46.20
CA ARG A 311 4.53 1.27 45.81
C ARG A 311 3.78 2.24 46.73
N ASP A 312 4.48 2.69 47.76
CA ASP A 312 4.00 3.75 48.63
C ASP A 312 3.78 5.04 47.83
N SER A 313 2.66 5.68 48.17
CA SER A 313 2.32 7.01 47.74
C SER A 313 3.24 8.03 48.42
N SER A 314 3.36 9.20 47.80
CA SER A 314 3.95 10.44 48.32
C SER A 314 5.41 10.68 47.91
N THR A 315 5.58 11.41 46.80
CA THR A 315 6.65 12.39 46.71
C THR A 315 6.12 13.59 45.94
N GLU A 316 5.71 14.62 46.70
CA GLU A 316 5.65 16.00 46.23
C GLU A 316 7.01 16.38 45.66
N LEU A 317 7.04 16.81 44.40
CA LEU A 317 8.14 17.62 43.88
C LEU A 317 7.57 18.86 43.20
N GLY A 318 7.69 19.96 43.94
CA GLY A 318 7.88 21.35 43.52
C GLY A 318 7.50 21.73 42.10
N LEU A 319 6.39 22.44 41.98
CA LEU A 319 6.17 23.41 40.91
C LEU A 319 7.31 24.44 40.95
N SER A 320 8.27 24.32 40.04
CA SER A 320 9.17 25.40 39.69
C SER A 320 8.54 26.20 38.56
N SER A 321 8.29 27.46 38.87
CA SER A 321 7.70 28.52 38.05
C SER A 321 8.36 28.62 36.67
N ILE A 322 7.59 28.39 35.60
CA ILE A 322 7.96 28.77 34.23
C ILE A 322 7.58 30.25 34.04
N PRO A 323 8.49 31.10 33.51
CA PRO A 323 8.17 32.50 33.21
C PRO A 323 7.12 32.57 32.09
N SER A 324 6.07 33.35 32.34
CA SER A 324 5.02 33.65 31.37
C SER A 324 5.62 34.40 30.16
N GLU A 325 5.55 33.77 29.00
CA GLU A 325 5.85 34.40 27.72
C GLU A 325 4.73 35.40 27.38
N PRO A 326 5.04 36.64 26.94
CA PRO A 326 4.04 37.67 26.72
C PRO A 326 3.15 37.33 25.52
N SER A 327 1.85 37.30 25.80
CA SER A 327 0.75 37.16 24.87
C SER A 327 0.84 38.18 23.73
N ARG A 328 1.00 37.66 22.51
CA ARG A 328 0.87 38.43 21.27
C ARG A 328 -0.61 38.84 21.11
N PRO A 329 -0.93 40.12 20.84
CA PRO A 329 -2.31 40.56 20.70
C PRO A 329 -2.96 39.96 19.45
N PRO A 330 -4.29 39.73 19.47
CA PRO A 330 -5.03 39.25 18.32
C PRO A 330 -5.02 40.30 17.21
N SER A 331 -4.56 39.92 16.01
CA SER A 331 -4.70 40.76 14.82
C SER A 331 -6.19 40.89 14.49
N SER A 332 -6.71 42.07 14.75
CA SER A 332 -8.05 42.55 14.46
C SER A 332 -8.36 42.53 12.96
N SER A 333 -9.54 41.99 12.64
CA SER A 333 -10.47 42.47 11.61
C SER A 333 -9.87 43.06 10.33
N SER A 334 -9.77 42.26 9.27
CA SER A 334 -9.84 42.81 7.92
C SER A 334 -11.31 43.14 7.61
N ALA A 335 -11.74 44.30 8.08
CA ALA A 335 -12.89 44.98 7.53
C ALA A 335 -12.59 45.34 6.07
N SER A 336 -13.63 45.20 5.25
CA SER A 336 -13.76 45.59 3.86
C SER A 336 -13.09 46.93 3.51
N THR A 337 -12.08 46.86 2.63
CA THR A 337 -11.65 47.97 1.78
C THR A 337 -11.66 47.49 0.33
N TRP A 338 -12.87 47.24 -0.19
CA TRP A 338 -13.12 47.25 -1.62
C TRP A 338 -13.20 48.71 -2.06
N GLY A 339 -12.10 49.23 -2.59
CA GLY A 339 -12.08 50.60 -3.13
C GLY A 339 -10.66 51.11 -3.31
N VAL A 340 -10.27 51.29 -4.58
CA VAL A 340 -9.09 52.05 -5.03
C VAL A 340 -7.73 51.33 -4.96
N VAL A 341 -7.60 50.16 -5.61
CA VAL A 341 -6.38 49.79 -6.37
C VAL A 341 -6.76 48.98 -7.62
N VAL A 342 -7.78 49.45 -8.36
CA VAL A 342 -8.01 49.05 -9.75
C VAL A 342 -7.66 50.29 -10.57
N GLY A 343 -6.42 50.42 -11.00
CA GLY A 343 -6.02 51.64 -11.72
C GLY A 343 -4.62 51.73 -12.32
N VAL A 344 -3.65 50.86 -11.95
CA VAL A 344 -2.28 50.99 -12.52
C VAL A 344 -1.66 49.64 -12.95
N GLY A 345 -2.23 48.50 -12.56
CA GLY A 345 -1.73 47.17 -12.93
C GLY A 345 -2.27 46.58 -14.24
N LEU A 346 -3.08 47.32 -15.02
CA LEU A 346 -3.68 46.84 -16.27
C LEU A 346 -3.14 47.54 -17.53
N LEU A 347 -2.18 48.46 -17.40
CA LEU A 347 -1.57 49.14 -18.56
C LEU A 347 -0.21 48.55 -18.99
N ALA A 348 0.42 47.70 -18.17
CA ALA A 348 1.71 47.09 -18.48
C ALA A 348 1.61 45.71 -19.15
N LEU A 349 0.40 45.15 -19.30
CA LEU A 349 0.16 43.89 -20.02
C LEU A 349 -0.39 44.07 -21.43
N ILE A 350 -0.66 45.31 -21.87
CA ILE A 350 -1.17 45.62 -23.22
C ILE A 350 -0.07 46.14 -24.18
N LEU A 351 1.11 46.54 -23.68
CA LEU A 351 2.28 46.89 -24.52
C LEU A 351 3.38 45.82 -24.61
N GLY A 352 3.22 44.69 -23.91
CA GLY A 352 4.16 43.56 -23.95
C GLY A 352 3.75 42.41 -24.90
N ALA A 353 2.79 42.63 -25.79
CA ALA A 353 2.25 41.61 -26.70
C ALA A 353 2.41 41.97 -28.20
N ALA A 354 3.39 42.82 -28.55
CA ALA A 354 3.57 43.31 -29.91
C ALA A 354 4.91 42.94 -30.60
N ILE A 355 5.83 42.17 -30.00
CA ILE A 355 7.15 41.89 -30.60
C ILE A 355 7.53 40.38 -30.69
N THR A 356 6.58 39.46 -30.63
CA THR A 356 6.84 38.04 -30.96
C THR A 356 5.76 37.40 -31.83
N ALA A 357 5.26 38.15 -32.82
CA ALA A 357 4.42 37.61 -33.89
C ALA A 357 5.19 37.65 -35.22
N SER A 358 6.18 36.77 -35.40
CA SER A 358 6.81 36.49 -36.70
C SER A 358 7.60 35.18 -36.67
N ALA A 359 6.90 34.04 -36.58
CA ALA A 359 7.35 32.73 -37.11
C ALA A 359 6.37 31.61 -36.70
N LEU A 360 5.13 31.64 -37.20
CA LEU A 360 4.30 30.44 -37.26
C LEU A 360 4.15 30.02 -38.70
N LYS A 361 4.86 28.94 -39.01
CA LYS A 361 4.93 28.28 -40.31
C LYS A 361 3.57 27.64 -40.58
N LYS A 362 2.96 28.06 -41.68
CA LYS A 362 1.67 27.59 -42.21
C LYS A 362 1.72 26.08 -42.48
N GLU A 363 1.08 25.27 -41.65
CA GLU A 363 0.83 23.85 -41.95
C GLU A 363 -0.31 23.75 -42.98
N PRO A 364 -0.18 22.91 -44.03
CA PRO A 364 -1.25 22.70 -45.00
C PRO A 364 -2.40 21.90 -44.39
N ALA A 365 -3.61 22.38 -44.65
CA ALA A 365 -4.87 21.77 -44.24
C ALA A 365 -4.92 20.29 -44.63
N ARG A 366 -5.13 19.43 -43.63
CA ARG A 366 -5.38 18.01 -43.81
C ARG A 366 -6.85 17.81 -44.17
N GLU A 367 -7.07 17.34 -45.38
CA GLU A 367 -8.36 16.96 -45.95
C GLU A 367 -9.05 15.90 -45.07
N PRO A 368 -10.35 16.02 -44.76
CA PRO A 368 -11.07 15.01 -44.00
C PRO A 368 -11.25 13.73 -44.83
N ALA A 369 -10.81 12.61 -44.28
CA ALA A 369 -11.00 11.29 -44.88
C ALA A 369 -12.50 10.96 -45.00
N PRO A 370 -12.92 10.21 -46.04
CA PRO A 370 -14.31 9.82 -46.23
C PRO A 370 -14.77 8.88 -45.12
N THR A 371 -15.84 9.28 -44.43
CA THR A 371 -16.66 8.42 -43.57
C THR A 371 -17.26 7.30 -44.41
N GLY A 372 -16.64 6.12 -44.36
CA GLY A 372 -17.21 4.88 -44.87
C GLY A 372 -18.48 4.53 -44.09
N GLY A 373 -19.62 4.50 -44.80
CA GLY A 373 -20.89 4.06 -44.27
C GLY A 373 -20.83 2.60 -43.85
N LEU A 374 -21.13 2.34 -42.58
CA LEU A 374 -21.48 1.00 -42.12
C LEU A 374 -22.92 0.74 -42.55
N GLY A 375 -23.08 -0.21 -43.48
CA GLY A 375 -24.37 -0.67 -43.94
C GLY A 375 -25.20 -1.27 -42.82
N ASN A 376 -26.49 -0.96 -42.84
CA ASN A 376 -27.54 -1.68 -42.13
C ASN A 376 -27.47 -3.17 -42.50
N VAL A 377 -27.08 -4.02 -41.55
CA VAL A 377 -27.31 -5.46 -41.64
C VAL A 377 -28.60 -5.77 -40.91
N THR A 378 -29.66 -5.95 -41.69
CA THR A 378 -30.92 -6.55 -41.27
C THR A 378 -30.65 -7.99 -40.82
N LEU A 379 -30.75 -8.27 -39.53
CA LEU A 379 -30.73 -9.64 -39.01
C LEU A 379 -32.07 -10.32 -39.32
N PRO A 380 -32.08 -11.54 -39.88
CA PRO A 380 -33.30 -12.30 -40.03
C PRO A 380 -33.77 -12.84 -38.68
N THR A 381 -34.95 -12.39 -38.26
CA THR A 381 -35.81 -13.09 -37.30
C THR A 381 -36.11 -14.49 -37.81
N GLY A 382 -35.77 -15.50 -37.02
CA GLY A 382 -36.33 -16.84 -37.15
C GLY A 382 -35.34 -17.94 -36.79
N ILE A 383 -35.51 -18.51 -35.60
CA ILE A 383 -35.66 -19.95 -35.37
C ILE A 383 -36.32 -20.09 -33.99
N ALA A 384 -37.58 -20.52 -34.02
CA ALA A 384 -38.21 -21.21 -32.91
C ALA A 384 -37.68 -22.65 -32.91
N TRP A 385 -37.26 -23.16 -31.75
CA TRP A 385 -37.52 -24.50 -31.20
C TRP A 385 -37.05 -24.51 -29.75
#